data_AF-A0A202B277-F1
#
_entry.id   AF-A0A202B277-F1
#
_cell.length_a   1.000
_cell.length_b   1.000
_cell.length_c   1.000
_cell.angle_alpha   90.00
_cell.angle_beta   90.00
_cell.angle_gamma   90.00
#
_symmetry.space_group_name_H-M   'P 1'
#
loop_
_entity.id
_entity.type
_entity.pdbx_description
1 polymer ?
#
loop_
_entity_poly.entity_id
_entity_poly.type
_entity_poly.pdbx_seq_one_letter_code
_entity_poly.pdbx_strand_id
1 'polypeptide(L)'
;PKIEKVVQQPTAPKPQAYVPPVVNPPPMVQSQNAIQSVTADPTPQPAPTPAPAVEAPKGPVSAKANCSHLEAPEYPSKAQEDEIQGVVSVVFSVGASGKFGGEASFNFSGDIPPRYRSSFKSAITAALQGYTCQANSQLKQEFGFKLDSGA
;
A
#
# COMPACT_ATOMS: atom_id res chain seq x y z
N PRO A 1 -54.91 22.25 -21.30
CA PRO A 1 -54.86 21.19 -20.26
C PRO A 1 -54.52 19.82 -20.88
N LYS A 2 -53.54 19.09 -20.30
CA LYS A 2 -53.18 17.63 -20.37
C LYS A 2 -53.54 16.86 -21.65
N ILE A 3 -52.73 16.03 -22.31
CA ILE A 3 -51.70 14.99 -22.04
C ILE A 3 -51.32 14.54 -23.49
N GLU A 4 -50.17 14.02 -23.89
CA GLU A 4 -49.50 12.78 -23.48
C GLU A 4 -48.31 12.71 -24.46
N LYS A 5 -47.06 12.74 -23.99
CA LYS A 5 -45.91 12.56 -24.87
C LYS A 5 -45.20 11.28 -24.48
N VAL A 6 -45.54 10.25 -25.26
CA VAL A 6 -44.79 9.05 -25.61
C VAL A 6 -43.39 8.96 -24.97
N VAL A 7 -43.25 7.91 -24.17
CA VAL A 7 -42.03 7.18 -23.78
C VAL A 7 -40.84 7.42 -24.70
N GLN A 8 -39.73 7.86 -24.13
CA GLN A 8 -38.39 7.50 -24.57
C GLN A 8 -37.46 7.57 -23.36
N GLN A 9 -36.91 6.41 -23.01
CA GLN A 9 -35.91 6.22 -21.97
C GLN A 9 -34.55 6.14 -22.68
N PRO A 10 -33.63 7.10 -22.49
CA PRO A 10 -32.23 6.91 -22.84
C PRO A 10 -31.44 6.46 -21.61
N THR A 11 -30.76 5.35 -21.79
CA THR A 11 -29.80 4.67 -20.92
C THR A 11 -28.85 5.60 -20.17
N ALA A 12 -28.66 5.30 -18.87
CA ALA A 12 -27.67 5.93 -18.00
C ALA A 12 -26.25 5.85 -18.61
N PRO A 13 -25.43 6.92 -18.49
CA PRO A 13 -24.06 6.91 -18.97
C PRO A 13 -23.21 5.92 -18.17
N LYS A 14 -22.55 5.00 -18.86
CA LYS A 14 -21.53 4.10 -18.30
C LYS A 14 -20.36 4.93 -17.73
N PRO A 15 -19.77 4.56 -16.59
CA PRO A 15 -18.61 5.26 -16.04
C PRO A 15 -17.44 5.20 -17.03
N GLN A 16 -16.91 6.37 -17.37
CA GLN A 16 -15.77 6.50 -18.27
C GLN A 16 -14.50 6.00 -17.56
N ALA A 17 -13.81 5.03 -18.17
CA ALA A 17 -12.50 4.60 -17.72
C ALA A 17 -11.51 5.75 -17.91
N TYR A 18 -10.78 6.09 -16.85
CA TYR A 18 -9.73 7.09 -16.87
C TYR A 18 -8.61 6.66 -17.83
N VAL A 19 -8.40 7.43 -18.88
CA VAL A 19 -7.31 7.23 -19.85
C VAL A 19 -6.08 7.97 -19.33
N PRO A 20 -4.96 7.31 -19.02
CA PRO A 20 -3.76 8.02 -18.58
C PRO A 20 -3.24 8.94 -19.69
N PRO A 21 -2.66 10.10 -19.35
CA PRO A 21 -2.10 11.01 -20.34
C PRO A 21 -0.95 10.33 -21.09
N VAL A 22 -0.97 10.44 -22.42
CA VAL A 22 0.14 10.02 -23.29
C VAL A 22 1.38 10.82 -22.92
N VAL A 23 2.33 10.15 -22.26
CA VAL A 23 3.69 10.65 -22.12
C VAL A 23 4.38 10.46 -23.46
N ASN A 24 4.65 11.57 -24.14
CA ASN A 24 5.47 11.60 -25.34
C ASN A 24 6.87 11.07 -24.97
N PRO A 25 7.35 9.95 -25.56
CA PRO A 25 8.67 9.44 -25.21
C PRO A 25 9.75 10.45 -25.61
N PRO A 26 10.86 10.57 -24.84
CA PRO A 26 11.98 11.41 -25.23
C PRO A 26 12.58 10.95 -26.57
N PRO A 27 13.20 11.85 -27.35
CA PRO A 27 13.78 11.49 -28.64
C PRO A 27 14.85 10.42 -28.43
N MET A 28 14.70 9.29 -29.12
CA MET A 28 15.68 8.22 -29.11
C MET A 28 16.93 8.71 -29.86
N VAL A 29 18.04 8.88 -29.14
CA VAL A 29 19.36 9.05 -29.77
C VAL A 29 19.74 7.74 -30.45
N GLN A 30 19.71 7.72 -31.79
CA GLN A 30 20.20 6.60 -32.58
C GLN A 30 21.73 6.51 -32.44
N SER A 31 22.19 5.54 -31.65
CA SER A 31 23.58 5.10 -31.64
C SER A 31 23.90 4.44 -32.98
N GLN A 32 24.32 5.21 -33.98
CA GLN A 32 24.95 4.67 -35.18
C GLN A 32 26.40 4.31 -34.84
N ASN A 33 26.64 3.01 -34.76
CA ASN A 33 27.95 2.40 -34.66
C ASN A 33 28.67 2.54 -36.01
N ALA A 34 29.38 3.65 -36.22
CA ALA A 34 30.27 3.84 -37.36
C ALA A 34 31.73 3.79 -36.87
N ILE A 35 32.39 2.68 -37.17
CA ILE A 35 33.80 2.44 -36.92
C ILE A 35 34.59 3.28 -37.94
N GLN A 36 35.51 4.15 -37.49
CA GLN A 36 36.71 4.55 -38.24
C GLN A 36 37.71 5.33 -37.36
N SER A 37 38.81 4.65 -37.03
CA SER A 37 40.21 5.10 -37.17
C SER A 37 40.81 6.24 -36.33
N VAL A 38 41.62 5.79 -35.36
CA VAL A 38 43.00 6.22 -34.98
C VAL A 38 43.27 7.69 -34.60
N THR A 39 43.72 7.88 -33.34
CA THR A 39 45.01 8.49 -32.90
C THR A 39 44.82 9.34 -31.63
N ALA A 40 45.72 9.13 -30.67
CA ALA A 40 46.07 9.96 -29.51
C ALA A 40 45.39 9.68 -28.15
N ASP A 41 46.23 9.09 -27.29
CA ASP A 41 46.46 9.38 -25.86
C ASP A 41 45.46 8.85 -24.79
N PRO A 42 45.92 7.95 -23.89
CA PRO A 42 45.09 7.40 -22.82
C PRO A 42 45.12 8.31 -21.59
N THR A 43 44.22 9.30 -21.50
CA THR A 43 43.84 9.80 -20.17
C THR A 43 42.84 8.83 -19.54
N PRO A 44 43.11 8.22 -18.37
CA PRO A 44 42.13 7.41 -17.68
C PRO A 44 40.99 8.33 -17.24
N GLN A 45 39.84 8.24 -17.90
CA GLN A 45 38.63 8.91 -17.46
C GLN A 45 38.18 8.24 -16.14
N PRO A 46 37.98 9.01 -15.05
CA PRO A 46 37.54 8.46 -13.78
C PRO A 46 36.23 7.69 -13.94
N ALA A 47 36.16 6.51 -13.34
CA ALA A 47 34.95 5.70 -13.33
C ALA A 47 33.75 6.54 -12.85
N PRO A 48 32.58 6.44 -13.50
CA PRO A 48 31.40 7.18 -13.09
C PRO A 48 31.04 6.80 -11.64
N THR A 49 31.03 7.78 -10.75
CA THR A 49 30.49 7.65 -9.41
C THR A 49 29.04 7.17 -9.52
N PRO A 50 28.61 6.13 -8.77
CA PRO A 50 27.21 5.71 -8.80
C PRO A 50 26.33 6.89 -8.38
N ALA A 51 25.47 7.35 -9.28
CA ALA A 51 24.45 8.33 -8.94
C ALA A 51 23.53 7.74 -7.86
N PRO A 52 23.18 8.48 -6.80
CA PRO A 52 22.29 7.98 -5.76
C PRO A 52 20.98 7.52 -6.40
N ALA A 53 20.66 6.24 -6.20
CA ALA A 53 19.44 5.62 -6.68
C ALA A 53 18.26 6.47 -6.21
N VAL A 54 17.50 6.99 -7.17
CA VAL A 54 16.22 7.65 -6.94
C VAL A 54 15.35 6.66 -6.17
N GLU A 55 15.10 6.94 -4.89
CA GLU A 55 14.26 6.10 -4.03
C GLU A 55 12.92 5.92 -4.73
N ALA A 56 12.64 4.70 -5.18
CA ALA A 56 11.31 4.30 -5.59
C ALA A 56 10.32 4.75 -4.51
N PRO A 57 9.09 5.17 -4.85
CA PRO A 57 8.10 5.52 -3.85
C PRO A 57 7.98 4.32 -2.92
N LYS A 58 8.53 4.46 -1.71
CA LYS A 58 8.52 3.41 -0.69
C LYS A 58 7.06 3.22 -0.32
N GLY A 59 6.38 2.33 -1.04
CA GLY A 59 5.06 1.86 -0.67
C GLY A 59 5.11 1.34 0.77
N PRO A 60 3.97 1.27 1.46
CA PRO A 60 3.96 0.95 2.88
C PRO A 60 4.71 -0.36 3.11
N VAL A 61 5.81 -0.27 3.85
CA VAL A 61 6.72 -1.41 4.05
C VAL A 61 6.12 -2.33 5.11
N SER A 62 6.45 -3.62 5.07
CA SER A 62 5.86 -4.56 6.03
C SER A 62 6.28 -4.20 7.46
N ALA A 63 5.30 -3.95 8.33
CA ALA A 63 5.54 -3.66 9.75
C ALA A 63 6.35 -4.79 10.40
N LYS A 64 6.08 -6.04 10.01
CA LYS A 64 6.79 -7.22 10.54
C LYS A 64 8.30 -7.21 10.27
N ALA A 65 8.73 -6.54 9.20
CA ALA A 65 10.13 -6.42 8.82
C ALA A 65 10.81 -5.13 9.32
N ASN A 66 10.02 -4.14 9.77
CA ASN A 66 10.52 -2.78 10.09
C ASN A 66 10.24 -2.36 11.54
N CYS A 67 9.57 -3.22 12.31
CA CYS A 67 9.33 -3.04 13.73
C CYS A 67 10.25 -3.94 14.55
N SER A 68 10.96 -3.36 15.51
CA SER A 68 11.78 -4.11 16.48
C SER A 68 10.92 -4.76 17.55
N HIS A 69 9.74 -4.19 17.82
CA HIS A 69 8.77 -4.75 18.75
C HIS A 69 7.38 -4.72 18.14
N LEU A 70 6.77 -5.90 18.10
CA LEU A 70 5.44 -6.16 17.55
C LEU A 70 4.67 -6.99 18.57
N GLU A 71 3.54 -6.44 19.01
CA GLU A 71 2.60 -7.14 19.86
C GLU A 71 1.46 -7.74 19.03
N ALA A 72 1.11 -9.00 19.27
CA ALA A 72 -0.07 -9.55 18.61
C ALA A 72 -1.34 -8.88 19.18
N PRO A 73 -2.25 -8.38 18.34
CA PRO A 73 -3.48 -7.79 18.82
C PRO A 73 -4.36 -8.85 19.47
N GLU A 74 -5.06 -8.45 20.51
CA GLU A 74 -6.00 -9.30 21.19
C GLU A 74 -7.14 -9.71 20.24
N TYR A 75 -7.48 -11.00 20.23
CA TYR A 75 -8.63 -11.47 19.48
C TYR A 75 -9.90 -11.01 20.22
N PRO A 76 -10.82 -10.25 19.60
CA PRO A 76 -12.04 -9.84 20.28
C PRO A 76 -12.86 -11.07 20.69
N SER A 77 -13.11 -11.26 21.99
CA SER A 77 -13.78 -12.47 22.51
C SER A 77 -15.11 -12.75 21.82
N LYS A 78 -15.90 -11.70 21.53
CA LYS A 78 -17.16 -11.84 20.79
C LYS A 78 -16.97 -12.36 19.36
N ALA A 79 -15.95 -11.88 18.66
CA ALA A 79 -15.64 -12.39 17.32
C ALA A 79 -15.11 -13.83 17.38
N GLN A 80 -14.41 -14.20 18.46
CA GLN A 80 -13.93 -15.55 18.68
C GLN A 80 -15.08 -16.51 19.02
N GLU A 81 -16.01 -16.09 19.88
CA GLU A 81 -17.24 -16.81 20.25
C GLU A 81 -18.15 -17.06 19.04
N ASP A 82 -18.30 -16.06 18.17
CA ASP A 82 -19.08 -16.14 16.93
C ASP A 82 -18.30 -16.74 15.74
N GLU A 83 -17.11 -17.29 15.99
CA GLU A 83 -16.30 -17.98 14.98
C GLU A 83 -15.93 -17.12 13.74
N ILE A 84 -15.77 -15.81 13.94
CA ILE A 84 -15.57 -14.83 12.88
C ILE A 84 -14.15 -14.85 12.35
N GLN A 85 -13.95 -15.44 11.18
CA GLN A 85 -12.63 -15.49 10.53
C GLN A 85 -12.46 -14.36 9.51
N GLY A 86 -11.21 -13.91 9.34
CA GLY A 86 -10.85 -13.03 8.25
C GLY A 86 -9.49 -12.38 8.38
N VAL A 87 -9.19 -11.47 7.45
CA VAL A 87 -7.90 -10.79 7.39
C VAL A 87 -8.12 -9.29 7.53
N VAL A 88 -7.44 -8.69 8.51
CA VAL A 88 -7.44 -7.25 8.71
C VAL A 88 -6.10 -6.70 8.28
N SER A 89 -6.07 -6.04 7.13
CA SER A 89 -4.89 -5.33 6.64
C SER A 89 -4.92 -3.91 7.22
N VAL A 90 -3.96 -3.59 8.07
CA VAL A 90 -3.80 -2.28 8.67
C VAL A 90 -2.61 -1.56 8.05
N VAL A 91 -2.79 -0.29 7.69
CA VAL A 91 -1.71 0.59 7.24
C VAL A 91 -1.65 1.76 8.23
N PHE A 92 -0.53 1.90 8.91
CA PHE A 92 -0.35 2.93 9.94
C PHE A 92 0.92 3.73 9.72
N SER A 93 0.88 4.99 10.12
CA SER A 93 2.04 5.88 10.06
C SER A 93 2.76 5.90 11.40
N VAL A 94 4.10 5.82 11.36
CA VAL A 94 4.96 5.89 12.54
C VAL A 94 5.66 7.25 12.54
N GLY A 95 5.55 7.97 13.67
CA GLY A 95 6.14 9.30 13.82
C GLY A 95 7.66 9.27 13.95
N ALA A 96 8.27 10.45 14.12
CA ALA A 96 9.72 10.58 14.32
C ALA A 96 10.25 9.86 15.57
N SER A 97 9.38 9.57 16.54
CA SER A 97 9.69 8.84 17.77
C SER A 97 9.73 7.32 17.60
N GLY A 98 9.45 6.79 16.40
CA GLY A 98 9.35 5.34 16.18
C GLY A 98 8.09 4.71 16.78
N LYS A 99 7.11 5.53 17.21
CA LYS A 99 5.81 5.08 17.72
C LYS A 99 4.66 5.38 16.77
N PHE A 100 3.56 4.66 16.93
CA PHE A 100 2.33 4.87 16.18
C PHE A 100 1.87 6.34 16.28
N GLY A 101 1.68 6.98 15.12
CA GLY A 101 1.35 8.41 15.01
C GLY A 101 -0.13 8.75 15.21
N GLY A 102 -0.98 7.78 15.51
CA GLY A 102 -2.43 7.97 15.68
C GLY A 102 -3.26 7.75 14.41
N GLU A 103 -2.63 7.74 13.24
CA GLU A 103 -3.29 7.52 11.95
C GLU A 103 -3.13 6.08 11.47
N ALA A 104 -4.22 5.32 11.47
CA ALA A 104 -4.29 3.96 10.94
C ALA A 104 -5.49 3.79 9.99
N SER A 105 -5.22 3.24 8.82
CA SER A 105 -6.20 2.79 7.84
C SER A 105 -6.42 1.29 8.02
N PHE A 106 -7.68 0.89 8.24
CA PHE A 106 -8.05 -0.50 8.44
C PHE A 106 -8.85 -0.99 7.24
N ASN A 107 -8.31 -1.99 6.55
CA ASN A 107 -8.99 -2.70 5.48
C ASN A 107 -9.37 -4.10 5.98
N PHE A 108 -10.67 -4.36 6.01
CA PHE A 108 -11.22 -5.65 6.43
C PHE A 108 -11.50 -6.49 5.19
N SER A 109 -10.82 -7.61 5.06
CA SER A 109 -10.97 -8.58 3.97
C SER A 109 -11.55 -9.90 4.52
N GLY A 110 -12.43 -10.54 3.75
CA GLY A 110 -13.13 -11.78 4.14
C GLY A 110 -14.50 -11.53 4.78
N ASP A 111 -15.08 -12.58 5.36
CA ASP A 111 -16.42 -12.63 5.97
C ASP A 111 -16.58 -11.85 7.29
N ILE A 112 -15.70 -10.88 7.58
CA ILE A 112 -15.76 -10.09 8.82
C ILE A 112 -16.97 -9.13 8.78
N PRO A 113 -18.01 -9.35 9.61
CA PRO A 113 -19.19 -8.51 9.59
C PRO A 113 -18.88 -7.10 10.12
N PRO A 114 -19.54 -6.04 9.59
CA PRO A 114 -19.32 -4.66 10.03
C PRO A 114 -19.48 -4.44 11.53
N ARG A 115 -20.33 -5.24 12.17
CA ARG A 115 -20.61 -5.20 13.61
C ARG A 115 -19.38 -5.50 14.47
N TYR A 116 -18.46 -6.36 14.00
CA TYR A 116 -17.24 -6.73 14.73
C TYR A 116 -16.04 -5.87 14.38
N ARG A 117 -16.09 -5.12 13.27
CA ARG A 117 -14.97 -4.27 12.80
C ARG A 117 -14.51 -3.29 13.87
N SER A 118 -15.43 -2.68 14.61
CA SER A 118 -15.09 -1.76 15.70
C SER A 118 -14.25 -2.43 16.80
N SER A 119 -14.60 -3.66 17.18
CA SER A 119 -13.86 -4.42 18.18
C SER A 119 -12.46 -4.78 17.69
N PHE A 120 -12.33 -5.24 16.44
CA PHE A 120 -11.02 -5.50 15.82
C PHE A 120 -10.17 -4.22 15.71
N LYS A 121 -10.77 -3.09 15.31
CA LYS A 121 -10.07 -1.79 15.29
C LYS A 121 -9.50 -1.45 16.65
N SER A 122 -10.31 -1.55 17.70
CA SER A 122 -9.88 -1.21 19.06
C SER A 122 -8.74 -2.11 19.53
N ALA A 123 -8.85 -3.42 19.35
CA ALA A 123 -7.81 -4.37 19.75
C ALA A 123 -6.49 -4.15 18.98
N ILE A 124 -6.58 -3.92 17.66
CA ILE A 124 -5.40 -3.63 16.84
C ILE A 124 -4.79 -2.28 17.23
N THR A 125 -5.60 -1.25 17.46
CA THR A 125 -5.10 0.07 17.87
C THR A 125 -4.40 0.00 19.22
N ALA A 126 -4.93 -0.76 20.17
CA ALA A 126 -4.30 -0.99 21.47
C ALA A 126 -2.92 -1.65 21.30
N ALA A 127 -2.81 -2.70 20.47
CA ALA A 127 -1.53 -3.34 20.19
C ALA A 127 -0.55 -2.39 19.47
N LEU A 128 -1.02 -1.58 18.52
CA LEU A 128 -0.20 -0.59 17.81
C LEU A 128 0.43 0.44 18.75
N GLN A 129 -0.18 0.74 19.91
CA GLN A 129 0.43 1.62 20.91
C GLN A 129 1.70 1.03 21.53
N GLY A 130 1.78 -0.29 21.64
CA GLY A 130 2.98 -1.01 22.09
C GLY A 130 4.09 -1.07 21.04
N TYR A 131 3.78 -0.83 19.76
CA TYR A 131 4.72 -1.06 18.67
C TYR A 131 5.85 -0.05 18.70
N THR A 132 7.05 -0.55 18.41
CA THR A 132 8.24 0.28 18.23
C THR A 132 8.87 -0.08 16.90
N CYS A 133 8.82 0.87 15.97
CA CYS A 133 9.22 0.68 14.59
C CYS A 133 10.11 1.81 14.08
N GLN A 134 10.61 1.65 12.86
CA GLN A 134 11.39 2.68 12.21
C GLN A 134 10.59 4.00 12.12
N ALA A 135 11.22 5.08 12.57
CA ALA A 135 10.64 6.41 12.55
C ALA A 135 10.31 6.89 11.12
N ASN A 136 9.35 7.80 11.00
CA ASN A 136 8.95 8.46 9.75
C ASN A 136 8.66 7.46 8.61
N SER A 137 8.00 6.35 8.94
CA SER A 137 7.75 5.27 8.01
C SER A 137 6.27 4.91 8.01
N GLN A 138 5.74 4.60 6.83
CA GLN A 138 4.39 4.05 6.71
C GLN A 138 4.50 2.53 6.64
N LEU A 139 3.79 1.85 7.54
CA LEU A 139 3.90 0.41 7.72
C LEU A 139 2.56 -0.26 7.42
N LYS A 140 2.62 -1.39 6.70
CA LYS A 140 1.47 -2.27 6.48
C LYS A 140 1.64 -3.54 7.31
N GLN A 141 0.59 -3.94 8.02
CA GLN A 141 0.50 -5.21 8.74
C GLN A 141 -0.81 -5.92 8.43
N GLU A 142 -0.74 -7.22 8.21
CA GLU A 142 -1.93 -8.03 7.94
C GLU A 142 -2.12 -9.02 9.09
N PHE A 143 -3.27 -8.92 9.73
CA PHE A 143 -3.66 -9.78 10.84
C PHE A 143 -4.68 -10.80 10.34
N GLY A 144 -4.25 -12.05 10.23
CA GLY A 144 -5.15 -13.16 9.93
C GLY A 144 -5.77 -13.66 11.23
N PHE A 145 -7.05 -13.33 11.46
CA PHE A 145 -7.84 -13.90 12.54
C PHE A 145 -8.45 -15.20 12.03
N LYS A 146 -7.84 -16.31 12.40
CA LYS A 146 -8.29 -17.66 12.07
C LYS A 146 -8.64 -18.34 13.38
N LEU A 147 -9.70 -19.13 13.39
CA LEU A 147 -9.90 -20.07 14.48
C LEU A 147 -8.88 -21.17 14.25
N ASP A 148 -8.06 -21.46 15.25
CA ASP A 148 -7.23 -22.64 15.23
C ASP A 148 -8.17 -23.85 15.25
N SER A 149 -8.46 -24.40 14.07
CA SER A 149 -9.16 -25.67 13.95
C SER A 149 -8.16 -26.80 14.24
N GLY A 150 -7.66 -26.88 15.47
CA GLY A 150 -7.05 -28.10 15.99
C GLY A 150 -5.72 -27.91 16.71
N ALA A 151 -5.80 -28.06 18.04
CA ALA A 151 -4.93 -28.97 18.78
C ALA A 151 -5.73 -29.64 19.90
#